data_AF-A0A842K122-F1
#
_entry.id   AF-A0A842K122-F1
#
_cell.length_a   1.000
_cell.length_b   1.000
_cell.length_c   1.000
_cell.angle_alpha   90.00
_cell.angle_beta   90.00
_cell.angle_gamma   90.00
#
_symmetry.space_group_name_H-M   'P 1'
#
loop_
_entity.id
_entity.type
_entity.pdbx_description
1 polymer ?
#
loop_
_entity_poly.entity_id
_entity_poly.type
_entity_poly.pdbx_seq_one_letter_code
_entity_poly.pdbx_strand_id
1 'polypeptide(L)'
;MDSNNTGESPFLLFDLPDEIIELAFVPVFLGWSLDASLGLRNEQLELRIHADAPSPGLDGVQVTAVFVDGEWFIDLNTTGSLTSGGHVVAKDSESLIEQVFSCVPAYLAPSAQTDLTDPFLDLRSRIDDEELVEAICDSLQTIGELYGCALAAGGRVSVTHTAKYGRQRIELSAALSNEMDKRLLVPPAHGEEPIVPGPVTASWSLDNGDWVLDSEATGFVGATGRVDGDLDEIMWAIAVGAPDCVFDASVIASTRHSGGAMIPPSGLPATPMNTEEQPAAEVVSARLRQIGDWATENGFSGRLSPTRAEVTRYLQDSGHGTVGYYVLEFRDGQCYVGESIDLPARLDQHRGRYSDLQGIRLRPDDAPRRHPNVKRHLRLQERAFIHGAQEAGLYARNINEMATMIGASKHLDEVVSSAEQKKWLRAPDGRNASDPAGRRAYSDERLASSTVNFRQFVTRPDADQIARILGHYLSRCVPYPARTEYQSWALSCLTQPDRKRGRLSCITIAMTETLTLMFEGGRSGLRGKIQVNDAELFPTEFSEIAFLRRHPSIRIGEADYQESGPGQSFLYAYSLDDIERLLDDVAVTRAAATTALHIMRKGPCMQRKVHSPQLTEAAFRYVPSTAVNSALTY
;
A
#
# COMPACT_ATOMS: atom_id res chain seq x y z
N MET A 1 3.85 -14.81 -22.82
CA MET A 1 4.50 -14.12 -21.70
C MET A 1 3.76 -14.63 -20.49
N ASP A 2 4.09 -15.85 -20.12
CA ASP A 2 3.49 -16.56 -18.99
C ASP A 2 4.45 -16.31 -17.82
N SER A 3 4.18 -15.26 -17.07
CA SER A 3 4.69 -15.09 -15.71
C SER A 3 3.46 -15.10 -14.82
N ASN A 4 2.98 -16.30 -14.51
CA ASN A 4 2.26 -16.49 -13.25
C ASN A 4 3.29 -16.17 -12.17
N ASN A 5 3.31 -14.90 -11.77
CA ASN A 5 4.00 -14.40 -10.61
C ASN A 5 3.25 -15.01 -9.43
N THR A 6 3.57 -16.26 -9.09
CA THR A 6 3.31 -16.78 -7.75
C THR A 6 3.92 -15.76 -6.81
N GLY A 7 3.10 -15.17 -5.94
CA GLY A 7 3.51 -14.08 -5.06
C GLY A 7 4.59 -14.54 -4.08
N GLU A 8 5.84 -14.59 -4.56
CA GLU A 8 7.01 -14.74 -3.70
C GLU A 8 7.06 -13.51 -2.81
N SER A 9 7.19 -13.76 -1.51
CA SER A 9 7.23 -12.70 -0.53
C SER A 9 8.54 -11.93 -0.72
N PRO A 10 8.53 -10.59 -0.72
CA PRO A 10 9.75 -9.83 -0.91
C PRO A 10 10.63 -9.83 0.33
N PHE A 11 10.18 -10.40 1.46
CA PHE A 11 11.04 -10.61 2.62
C PHE A 11 11.66 -12.00 2.57
N LEU A 12 12.98 -12.05 2.66
CA LEU A 12 13.72 -13.31 2.76
C LEU A 12 13.30 -14.16 3.98
N LEU A 13 12.66 -13.55 4.99
CA LEU A 13 12.18 -14.24 6.19
C LEU A 13 10.83 -14.95 5.99
N PHE A 14 10.02 -14.54 5.03
CA PHE A 14 8.75 -15.22 4.73
C PHE A 14 8.93 -16.41 3.78
N ASP A 15 10.14 -16.56 3.22
CA ASP A 15 10.58 -17.75 2.47
C ASP A 15 11.42 -18.70 3.35
N LEU A 16 11.26 -18.65 4.68
CA LEU A 16 11.86 -19.64 5.56
C LEU A 16 11.27 -21.03 5.25
N PRO A 17 12.08 -22.09 5.15
CA PRO A 17 11.59 -23.45 5.09
C PRO A 17 10.66 -23.75 6.27
N ASP A 18 9.61 -24.54 6.03
CA ASP A 18 8.62 -24.92 7.05
C ASP A 18 9.28 -25.40 8.35
N GLU A 19 10.35 -26.19 8.24
CA GLU A 19 11.13 -26.70 9.37
C GLU A 19 11.73 -25.57 10.25
N ILE A 20 12.17 -24.46 9.63
CA ILE A 20 12.68 -23.31 10.38
C ILE A 20 11.53 -22.50 10.95
N ILE A 21 10.42 -22.36 10.23
CA ILE A 21 9.21 -21.69 10.73
C ILE A 21 8.70 -22.44 11.98
N GLU A 22 8.61 -23.76 11.91
CA GLU A 22 8.21 -24.60 13.03
C GLU A 22 9.15 -24.38 14.21
N LEU A 23 10.46 -24.52 14.02
CA LEU A 23 11.44 -24.35 15.09
C LEU A 23 11.53 -22.91 15.64
N ALA A 24 11.19 -21.91 14.83
CA ALA A 24 11.28 -20.50 15.20
C ALA A 24 10.03 -19.96 15.89
N PHE A 25 8.87 -20.31 15.37
CA PHE A 25 7.60 -19.73 15.79
C PHE A 25 6.83 -20.63 16.76
N VAL A 26 6.94 -21.96 16.65
CA VAL A 26 6.22 -22.88 17.55
C VAL A 26 6.59 -22.64 19.02
N PRO A 27 7.85 -22.40 19.43
CA PRO A 27 8.14 -22.09 20.84
C PRO A 27 7.36 -20.88 21.36
N VAL A 28 7.20 -19.83 20.54
CA VAL A 28 6.35 -18.65 20.86
C VAL A 28 4.91 -19.11 21.14
N PHE A 29 4.37 -19.93 20.24
CA PHE A 29 3.00 -20.39 20.30
C PHE A 29 2.75 -21.40 21.42
N LEU A 30 3.79 -22.06 21.90
CA LEU A 30 3.74 -23.05 22.97
C LEU A 30 4.21 -22.51 24.32
N GLY A 31 4.32 -21.19 24.49
CA GLY A 31 4.52 -20.57 25.80
C GLY A 31 5.95 -20.57 26.32
N TRP A 32 6.92 -20.82 25.45
CA TRP A 32 8.33 -20.70 25.77
C TRP A 32 8.72 -19.23 25.76
N SER A 33 9.57 -18.82 26.71
CA SER A 33 10.17 -17.49 26.61
C SER A 33 11.32 -17.56 25.62
N LEU A 34 11.45 -16.59 24.73
CA LEU A 34 12.48 -16.65 23.69
C LEU A 34 13.20 -15.33 23.49
N ASP A 35 14.41 -15.45 22.95
CA ASP A 35 15.25 -14.39 22.42
C ASP A 35 15.68 -14.80 21.01
N ALA A 36 15.26 -14.03 20.02
CA ALA A 36 15.56 -14.25 18.62
C ALA A 36 16.30 -13.04 18.06
N SER A 37 17.24 -13.28 17.16
CA SER A 37 17.97 -12.23 16.46
C SER A 37 18.25 -12.63 15.02
N LEU A 38 18.03 -11.69 14.11
CA LEU A 38 18.40 -11.79 12.71
C LEU A 38 19.47 -10.75 12.40
N GLY A 39 20.60 -11.18 11.85
CA GLY A 39 21.68 -10.24 11.52
C GLY A 39 22.78 -10.84 10.65
N LEU A 40 23.71 -9.99 10.21
CA LEU A 40 24.87 -10.44 9.44
C LEU A 40 25.98 -10.94 10.37
N ARG A 41 26.46 -12.16 10.16
CA ARG A 41 27.64 -12.73 10.78
C ARG A 41 28.56 -13.29 9.70
N ASN A 42 29.80 -12.79 9.65
CA ASN A 42 30.77 -13.18 8.60
C ASN A 42 30.19 -13.01 7.17
N GLU A 43 29.48 -11.90 6.93
CA GLU A 43 28.82 -11.58 5.64
C GLU A 43 27.67 -12.51 5.25
N GLN A 44 27.29 -13.46 6.11
CA GLN A 44 26.11 -14.31 5.94
C GLN A 44 24.98 -13.83 6.84
N LEU A 45 23.75 -13.85 6.33
CA LEU A 45 22.57 -13.58 7.14
C LEU A 45 22.32 -14.82 8.02
N GLU A 46 22.23 -14.60 9.33
CA GLU A 46 22.08 -15.64 10.34
C GLU A 46 20.87 -15.31 11.22
N LEU A 47 20.00 -16.29 11.41
CA LEU A 47 18.89 -16.28 12.34
C LEU A 47 19.28 -17.14 13.55
N ARG A 48 19.26 -16.57 14.75
CA ARG A 48 19.43 -17.32 16.00
C ARG A 48 18.22 -17.18 16.88
N ILE A 49 17.80 -18.30 17.47
CA ILE A 49 16.67 -18.37 18.36
C ILE A 49 17.10 -19.16 19.59
N HIS A 50 16.83 -18.60 20.74
CA HIS A 50 17.03 -19.20 22.04
C HIS A 50 15.67 -19.25 22.73
N ALA A 51 15.19 -20.43 23.10
CA ALA A 51 13.91 -20.62 23.74
C ALA A 51 14.09 -21.35 25.08
N ASP A 52 13.57 -20.76 26.15
CA ASP A 52 13.55 -21.32 27.50
C ASP A 52 12.21 -22.01 27.75
N ALA A 53 12.28 -23.26 28.21
CA ALA A 53 11.10 -24.06 28.50
C ALA A 53 10.31 -23.47 29.68
N PRO A 54 8.96 -23.50 29.63
CA PRO A 54 8.13 -22.97 30.71
C PRO A 54 8.13 -23.84 31.98
N SER A 55 8.60 -25.09 31.88
CA SER A 55 8.58 -26.07 32.98
C SER A 55 9.98 -26.27 33.59
N PRO A 56 10.13 -26.21 34.93
CA PRO A 56 11.39 -26.50 35.60
C PRO A 56 11.87 -27.93 35.30
N GLY A 57 13.07 -28.06 34.73
CA GLY A 57 13.70 -29.36 34.44
C GLY A 57 13.64 -29.79 32.98
N LEU A 58 13.00 -29.01 32.11
CA LEU A 58 13.21 -29.11 30.67
C LEU A 58 14.36 -28.20 30.24
N ASP A 59 15.24 -28.76 29.42
CA ASP A 59 16.31 -28.04 28.75
C ASP A 59 15.70 -27.05 27.74
N GLY A 60 16.33 -25.87 27.60
CA GLY A 60 16.00 -24.92 26.54
C GLY A 60 16.32 -25.46 25.15
N VAL A 61 16.00 -24.71 24.11
CA VAL A 61 16.35 -25.03 22.72
C VAL A 61 17.09 -23.85 22.10
N GLN A 62 18.13 -24.15 21.34
CA GLN A 62 18.78 -23.19 20.46
C GLN A 62 18.61 -23.63 19.01
N VAL A 63 18.23 -22.70 18.14
CA VAL A 63 18.12 -22.91 16.70
C VAL A 63 18.97 -21.85 16.02
N THR A 64 19.80 -22.27 15.08
CA THR A 64 20.58 -21.37 14.24
C THR A 64 20.35 -21.74 12.79
N ALA A 65 19.95 -20.75 11.98
CA ALA A 65 19.81 -20.88 10.55
C ALA A 65 20.69 -19.86 9.83
N VAL A 66 21.23 -20.24 8.68
CA VAL A 66 22.09 -19.41 7.83
C VAL A 66 21.53 -19.32 6.43
N PHE A 67 21.56 -18.14 5.83
CA PHE A 67 21.16 -17.91 4.45
C PHE A 67 22.39 -17.97 3.53
N VAL A 68 22.39 -18.93 2.61
CA VAL A 68 23.50 -19.19 1.68
C VAL A 68 22.93 -19.38 0.27
N ASP A 69 23.46 -18.65 -0.70
CA ASP A 69 23.12 -18.79 -2.12
C ASP A 69 21.61 -18.69 -2.45
N GLY A 70 20.86 -17.93 -1.66
CA GLY A 70 19.42 -17.73 -1.87
C GLY A 70 18.52 -18.66 -1.06
N GLU A 71 19.08 -19.57 -0.26
CA GLU A 71 18.34 -20.56 0.52
C GLU A 71 18.74 -20.54 2.00
N TRP A 72 17.81 -20.92 2.88
CA TRP A 72 18.05 -21.05 4.31
C TRP A 72 18.44 -22.49 4.68
N PHE A 73 19.42 -22.62 5.57
CA PHE A 73 19.88 -23.90 6.09
C PHE A 73 19.97 -23.87 7.62
N ILE A 74 19.54 -24.93 8.28
CA ILE A 74 19.75 -25.11 9.72
C ILE A 74 21.22 -25.50 9.97
N ASP A 75 21.93 -24.73 10.80
CA ASP A 75 23.25 -25.12 11.28
C ASP A 75 23.10 -26.14 12.42
N LEU A 76 23.23 -27.41 12.05
CA LEU A 76 23.14 -28.55 12.97
C LEU A 76 24.24 -28.56 14.04
N ASN A 77 25.32 -27.78 13.90
CA ASN A 77 26.36 -27.70 14.93
C ASN A 77 25.99 -26.78 16.09
N THR A 78 25.07 -25.85 15.85
CA THR A 78 24.66 -24.82 16.81
C THR A 78 23.17 -24.90 17.14
N THR A 79 22.45 -25.82 16.50
CA THR A 79 21.06 -26.16 16.77
C THR A 79 20.97 -27.40 17.66
N GLY A 80 20.17 -27.34 18.73
CA GLY A 80 20.01 -28.45 19.68
C GLY A 80 19.41 -28.04 21.01
N SER A 81 19.29 -29.00 21.93
CA SER A 81 18.84 -28.75 23.31
C SER A 81 19.95 -28.11 24.14
N LEU A 82 19.59 -27.20 25.04
CA LEU A 82 20.50 -26.51 25.92
C LEU A 82 20.53 -27.16 27.28
N THR A 83 21.66 -27.76 27.64
CA THR A 83 21.88 -28.24 29.00
C THR A 83 21.85 -27.08 30.01
N SER A 84 21.67 -27.39 31.30
CA SER A 84 21.81 -26.42 32.39
C SER A 84 23.11 -25.60 32.41
N GLY A 85 24.17 -26.06 31.72
CA GLY A 85 25.43 -25.33 31.53
C GLY A 85 25.48 -24.44 30.27
N GLY A 86 24.39 -24.35 29.50
CA GLY A 86 24.31 -23.62 28.23
C GLY A 86 24.99 -24.31 27.05
N HIS A 87 25.40 -25.58 27.20
CA HIS A 87 25.96 -26.34 26.08
C HIS A 87 24.83 -26.89 25.20
N VAL A 88 24.94 -26.65 23.89
CA VAL A 88 24.07 -27.24 22.86
C VAL A 88 24.43 -28.72 22.71
N VAL A 89 23.47 -29.59 22.99
CA VAL A 89 23.50 -31.00 22.63
C VAL A 89 22.70 -31.13 21.35
N ALA A 90 23.41 -31.26 20.24
CA ALA A 90 22.80 -31.38 18.92
C ALA A 90 21.84 -32.57 18.89
N LYS A 91 20.62 -32.30 18.44
CA LYS A 91 19.56 -33.28 18.16
C LYS A 91 19.10 -33.06 16.72
N ASP A 92 18.52 -34.07 16.09
CA ASP A 92 17.73 -33.85 14.89
C ASP A 92 16.52 -32.94 15.17
N SER A 93 16.03 -32.29 14.13
CA SER A 93 14.91 -31.34 14.19
C SER A 93 13.63 -31.96 14.71
N GLU A 94 13.33 -33.21 14.32
CA GLU A 94 12.17 -33.98 14.77
C GLU A 94 12.18 -34.12 16.31
N SER A 95 13.31 -34.49 16.90
CA SER A 95 13.48 -34.59 18.36
C SER A 95 13.34 -33.23 19.08
N LEU A 96 13.71 -32.13 18.44
CA LEU A 96 13.53 -30.78 19.00
C LEU A 96 12.06 -30.37 18.95
N ILE A 97 11.38 -30.63 17.84
CA ILE A 97 9.94 -30.43 17.68
C ILE A 97 9.20 -31.23 18.76
N GLU A 98 9.46 -32.53 18.90
CA GLU A 98 8.84 -33.36 19.94
C GLU A 98 9.05 -32.80 21.35
N GLN A 99 10.24 -32.26 21.66
CA GLN A 99 10.53 -31.65 22.95
C GLN A 99 9.70 -30.37 23.17
N VAL A 100 9.61 -29.52 22.16
CA VAL A 100 8.84 -28.26 22.20
C VAL A 100 7.35 -28.54 22.42
N PHE A 101 6.79 -29.56 21.76
CA PHE A 101 5.38 -29.97 21.91
C PHE A 101 5.06 -30.74 23.19
N SER A 102 6.06 -31.20 23.96
CA SER A 102 5.86 -32.01 25.16
C SER A 102 5.35 -31.26 26.38
N CYS A 103 5.44 -29.92 26.39
CA CYS A 103 5.09 -29.08 27.55
C CYS A 103 4.52 -27.73 27.13
N VAL A 104 3.25 -27.72 26.71
CA VAL A 104 2.53 -26.52 26.30
C VAL A 104 1.69 -26.01 27.47
N PRO A 105 1.85 -24.77 27.96
CA PRO A 105 1.00 -24.25 29.01
C PRO A 105 -0.49 -24.30 28.63
N ALA A 106 -1.32 -24.90 29.49
CA ALA A 106 -2.71 -25.18 29.18
C ALA A 106 -3.55 -23.92 28.88
N TYR A 107 -3.14 -22.76 29.38
CA TYR A 107 -3.82 -21.49 29.16
C TYR A 107 -3.71 -20.95 27.73
N LEU A 108 -2.82 -21.51 26.89
CA LEU A 108 -2.70 -21.11 25.48
C LEU A 108 -3.75 -21.76 24.60
N ALA A 109 -4.37 -22.84 25.06
CA ALA A 109 -5.42 -23.57 24.36
C ALA A 109 -6.60 -23.87 25.32
N PRO A 110 -7.27 -22.83 25.87
CA PRO A 110 -8.29 -23.03 26.89
C PRO A 110 -9.48 -23.85 26.38
N SER A 111 -9.76 -23.82 25.07
CA SER A 111 -10.76 -24.65 24.39
C SER A 111 -10.39 -26.13 24.31
N ALA A 112 -9.10 -26.47 24.39
CA ALA A 112 -8.57 -27.82 24.20
C ALA A 112 -8.46 -28.62 25.50
N GLN A 113 -8.66 -27.95 26.65
CA GLN A 113 -8.42 -28.52 27.96
C GLN A 113 -9.61 -29.36 28.43
N THR A 114 -9.43 -30.68 28.53
CA THR A 114 -10.43 -31.58 29.12
C THR A 114 -10.27 -31.76 30.63
N ASP A 115 -9.10 -31.42 31.18
CA ASP A 115 -8.78 -31.53 32.62
C ASP A 115 -8.07 -30.25 33.11
N LEU A 116 -8.71 -29.53 34.04
CA LEU A 116 -8.24 -28.26 34.59
C LEU A 116 -7.10 -28.40 35.61
N THR A 117 -6.66 -29.62 35.93
CA THR A 117 -5.67 -29.86 37.00
C THR A 117 -4.22 -29.88 36.53
N ASP A 118 -3.95 -30.17 35.24
CA ASP A 118 -2.61 -30.10 34.68
C ASP A 118 -2.33 -28.69 34.14
N PRO A 119 -1.29 -27.98 34.63
CA PRO A 119 -0.89 -26.69 34.07
C PRO A 119 -0.29 -26.80 32.66
N PHE A 120 0.03 -28.01 32.19
CA PHE A 120 0.61 -28.27 30.87
C PHE A 120 -0.21 -29.28 30.06
N LEU A 121 -0.14 -29.16 28.74
CA LEU A 121 -0.68 -30.06 27.74
C LEU A 121 0.50 -30.74 27.03
N ASP A 122 0.47 -32.07 26.94
CA ASP A 122 1.37 -32.84 26.07
C ASP A 122 0.72 -32.96 24.70
N LEU A 123 1.18 -32.13 23.76
CA LEU A 123 0.63 -32.10 22.40
C LEU A 123 1.30 -33.09 21.45
N ARG A 124 2.29 -33.88 21.88
CA ARG A 124 3.00 -34.82 20.99
C ARG A 124 2.07 -35.80 20.30
N SER A 125 1.06 -36.29 21.01
CA SER A 125 0.06 -37.22 20.46
C SER A 125 -1.07 -36.53 19.67
N ARG A 126 -1.07 -35.20 19.65
CA ARG A 126 -2.09 -34.34 19.02
C ARG A 126 -1.47 -33.36 18.03
N ILE A 127 -0.23 -33.56 17.61
CA ILE A 127 0.41 -32.68 16.62
C ILE A 127 -0.32 -32.77 15.27
N ASP A 128 -0.91 -33.92 14.97
CA ASP A 128 -1.77 -34.16 13.80
C ASP A 128 -3.22 -33.64 13.98
N ASP A 129 -3.55 -33.03 15.12
CA ASP A 129 -4.86 -32.44 15.39
C ASP A 129 -4.90 -31.01 14.78
N GLU A 130 -5.11 -30.95 13.47
CA GLU A 130 -5.10 -29.70 12.69
C GLU A 130 -6.03 -28.62 13.29
N GLU A 131 -7.22 -29.01 13.78
CA GLU A 131 -8.20 -28.09 14.38
C GLU A 131 -7.66 -27.46 15.67
N LEU A 132 -6.95 -28.23 16.49
CA LEU A 132 -6.30 -27.71 17.70
C LEU A 132 -5.16 -26.76 17.35
N VAL A 133 -4.29 -27.16 16.42
CA VAL A 133 -3.13 -26.35 16.01
C VAL A 133 -3.62 -25.03 15.41
N GLU A 134 -4.62 -25.07 14.53
CA GLU A 134 -5.24 -23.90 13.93
C GLU A 134 -5.84 -22.99 15.00
N ALA A 135 -6.57 -23.54 16.00
CA ALA A 135 -7.14 -22.75 17.08
C ALA A 135 -6.08 -22.04 17.94
N ILE A 136 -4.92 -22.68 18.19
CA ILE A 136 -3.80 -22.08 18.93
C ILE A 136 -3.15 -20.97 18.09
N CYS A 137 -2.87 -21.25 16.82
CA CYS A 137 -2.29 -20.29 15.89
C CYS A 137 -3.20 -19.06 15.72
N ASP A 138 -4.51 -19.25 15.57
CA ASP A 138 -5.50 -18.17 15.47
C ASP A 138 -5.51 -17.30 16.73
N SER A 139 -5.44 -17.93 17.91
CA SER A 139 -5.45 -17.23 19.20
C SER A 139 -4.21 -16.36 19.42
N LEU A 140 -3.10 -16.66 18.75
CA LEU A 140 -1.81 -16.01 18.91
C LEU A 140 -1.34 -15.28 17.65
N GLN A 141 -2.17 -15.20 16.62
CA GLN A 141 -1.84 -14.67 15.30
C GLN A 141 -1.16 -13.30 15.38
N THR A 142 -1.75 -12.36 16.13
CA THR A 142 -1.21 -10.98 16.26
C THR A 142 0.17 -10.92 16.93
N ILE A 143 0.48 -11.87 17.82
CA ILE A 143 1.80 -12.00 18.44
C ILE A 143 2.80 -12.52 17.41
N GLY A 144 2.41 -13.55 16.65
CA GLY A 144 3.21 -14.12 15.57
C GLY A 144 3.52 -13.11 14.47
N GLU A 145 2.54 -12.30 14.07
CA GLU A 145 2.70 -11.23 13.07
C GLU A 145 3.71 -10.17 13.53
N LEU A 146 3.58 -9.65 14.76
CA LEU A 146 4.53 -8.66 15.27
C LEU A 146 5.93 -9.26 15.49
N TYR A 147 6.00 -10.48 16.02
CA TYR A 147 7.25 -11.21 16.20
C TYR A 147 7.96 -11.41 14.87
N GLY A 148 7.26 -11.97 13.88
CA GLY A 148 7.78 -12.19 12.54
C GLY A 148 8.21 -10.90 11.87
N CYS A 149 7.40 -9.83 11.97
CA CYS A 149 7.73 -8.52 11.42
C CYS A 149 8.97 -7.91 12.07
N ALA A 150 9.05 -7.91 13.41
CA ALA A 150 10.17 -7.36 14.17
C ALA A 150 11.48 -8.13 13.92
N LEU A 151 11.39 -9.46 13.83
CA LEU A 151 12.53 -10.32 13.52
C LEU A 151 12.97 -10.12 12.07
N ALA A 152 12.02 -10.10 11.13
CA ALA A 152 12.27 -9.82 9.71
C ALA A 152 12.91 -8.45 9.51
N ALA A 153 12.66 -7.49 10.41
CA ALA A 153 13.32 -6.19 10.41
C ALA A 153 14.74 -6.21 11.01
N GLY A 154 15.38 -7.37 11.14
CA GLY A 154 16.72 -7.49 11.72
C GLY A 154 16.77 -7.09 13.19
N GLY A 155 15.63 -7.14 13.89
CA GLY A 155 15.53 -6.84 15.30
C GLY A 155 16.03 -7.99 16.16
N ARG A 156 16.42 -7.66 17.40
CA ARG A 156 16.49 -8.65 18.48
C ARG A 156 15.16 -8.63 19.20
N VAL A 157 14.40 -9.72 19.08
CA VAL A 157 13.06 -9.85 19.62
C VAL A 157 13.09 -10.79 20.81
N SER A 158 12.49 -10.37 21.92
CA SER A 158 12.25 -11.23 23.07
C SER A 158 10.76 -11.34 23.33
N VAL A 159 10.29 -12.56 23.56
CA VAL A 159 8.92 -12.84 23.99
C VAL A 159 8.98 -13.49 25.36
N THR A 160 8.25 -12.94 26.33
CA THR A 160 8.20 -13.45 27.71
C THR A 160 6.76 -13.78 28.07
N HIS A 161 6.57 -14.98 28.62
CA HIS A 161 5.29 -15.42 29.16
C HIS A 161 5.29 -15.25 30.67
N THR A 162 4.32 -14.53 31.23
CA THR A 162 4.21 -14.33 32.68
C THR A 162 2.81 -14.62 33.19
N ALA A 163 2.74 -15.33 34.33
CA ALA A 163 1.52 -15.58 35.07
C ALA A 163 1.58 -14.81 36.39
N LYS A 164 0.85 -13.70 36.53
CA LYS A 164 0.82 -12.90 37.76
C LYS A 164 -0.59 -12.68 38.25
N TYR A 165 -0.85 -13.06 39.51
CA TYR A 165 -2.17 -12.92 40.15
C TYR A 165 -3.31 -13.59 39.37
N GLY A 166 -3.04 -14.72 38.71
CA GLY A 166 -4.03 -15.44 37.92
C GLY A 166 -4.32 -14.82 36.55
N ARG A 167 -3.63 -13.74 36.16
CA ARG A 167 -3.67 -13.21 34.79
C ARG A 167 -2.45 -13.68 34.03
N GLN A 168 -2.69 -14.22 32.84
CA GLN A 168 -1.66 -14.60 31.89
C GLN A 168 -1.36 -13.39 31.01
N ARG A 169 -0.08 -13.13 30.81
CA ARG A 169 0.42 -11.99 30.02
C ARG A 169 1.56 -12.46 29.11
N ILE A 170 1.54 -12.03 27.86
CA ILE A 170 2.64 -12.17 26.91
C ILE A 170 3.21 -10.79 26.67
N GLU A 171 4.51 -10.64 26.83
CA GLU A 171 5.23 -9.38 26.57
C GLU A 171 6.22 -9.63 25.43
N LEU A 172 6.13 -8.83 24.37
CA LEU A 172 7.09 -8.80 23.27
C LEU A 172 7.89 -7.51 23.38
N SER A 173 9.22 -7.63 23.32
CA SER A 173 10.15 -6.50 23.22
C SER A 173 11.06 -6.70 22.03
N ALA A 174 11.11 -5.73 21.12
CA ALA A 174 11.99 -5.78 19.96
C ALA A 174 12.95 -4.59 19.95
N ALA A 175 14.24 -4.87 20.10
CA ALA A 175 15.30 -3.90 19.84
C ALA A 175 15.58 -3.88 18.34
N LEU A 176 15.10 -2.83 17.67
CA LEU A 176 15.23 -2.65 16.24
C LEU A 176 16.65 -2.24 15.87
N SER A 177 17.06 -2.52 14.63
CA SER A 177 18.41 -2.17 14.15
C SER A 177 18.67 -0.66 14.24
N ASN A 178 19.88 -0.25 14.64
CA ASN A 178 20.32 1.14 14.63
C ASN A 178 20.27 1.79 13.23
N GLU A 179 20.14 1.00 12.16
CA GLU A 179 19.91 1.54 10.81
C GLU A 179 18.50 2.09 10.62
N MET A 180 17.50 1.59 11.37
CA MET A 180 16.12 2.09 11.30
C MET A 180 16.05 3.55 11.73
N ASP A 181 16.81 3.93 12.77
CA ASP A 181 16.89 5.29 13.34
C ASP A 181 17.28 6.37 12.32
N LYS A 182 17.97 5.99 11.23
CA LYS A 182 18.36 6.94 10.19
C LYS A 182 17.30 7.11 9.10
N ARG A 183 16.42 6.12 8.94
CA ARG A 183 15.44 6.03 7.84
C ARG A 183 14.05 6.46 8.27
N LEU A 184 13.65 6.11 9.48
CA LEU A 184 12.35 6.47 10.07
C LEU A 184 12.32 7.85 10.73
N LEU A 185 13.32 8.69 10.46
CA LEU A 185 13.21 10.13 10.67
C LEU A 185 12.20 10.72 9.66
N VAL A 186 10.97 10.22 9.69
CA VAL A 186 9.81 10.89 9.13
C VAL A 186 9.84 12.27 9.77
N PRO A 187 10.00 13.36 9.01
CA PRO A 187 9.78 14.68 9.55
C PRO A 187 8.32 14.68 9.98
N PRO A 188 8.01 14.76 11.29
CA PRO A 188 6.63 14.73 11.73
C PRO A 188 5.87 15.87 11.04
N ALA A 189 4.55 15.68 10.89
CA ALA A 189 3.68 16.82 10.69
C ALA A 189 3.97 17.83 11.81
N HIS A 190 4.52 19.01 11.48
CA HIS A 190 5.28 19.79 12.47
C HIS A 190 4.51 20.17 13.74
N GLY A 191 5.01 19.65 14.86
CA GLY A 191 4.57 19.84 16.26
C GLY A 191 5.04 18.68 17.14
N GLU A 192 5.22 17.50 16.54
CA GLU A 192 5.78 16.32 17.19
C GLU A 192 7.31 16.30 17.01
N GLU A 193 8.02 15.70 17.96
CA GLU A 193 9.43 15.35 17.78
C GLU A 193 9.49 14.18 16.79
N PRO A 194 10.51 14.09 15.91
CA PRO A 194 10.67 12.92 15.06
C PRO A 194 10.66 11.69 15.95
N ILE A 195 9.76 10.75 15.63
CA ILE A 195 9.72 9.47 16.31
C ILE A 195 11.04 8.80 15.92
N VAL A 196 12.03 8.87 16.81
CA VAL A 196 13.17 7.97 16.77
C VAL A 196 12.61 6.68 17.36
N PRO A 197 12.30 5.67 16.54
CA PRO A 197 11.65 4.48 17.04
C PRO A 197 12.65 3.75 17.93
N GLY A 198 12.50 3.93 19.23
CA GLY A 198 13.20 3.09 20.20
C GLY A 198 12.65 1.66 20.17
N PRO A 199 13.04 0.79 21.12
CA PRO A 199 12.54 -0.57 21.15
C PRO A 199 11.00 -0.60 21.15
N VAL A 200 10.45 -1.52 20.37
CA VAL A 200 9.01 -1.78 20.38
C VAL A 200 8.71 -2.63 21.59
N THR A 201 7.67 -2.26 22.32
CA THR A 201 7.10 -3.15 23.33
C THR A 201 5.63 -3.36 22.99
N ALA A 202 5.18 -4.59 23.10
CA ALA A 202 3.78 -4.97 22.96
C ALA A 202 3.42 -5.96 24.06
N SER A 203 2.16 -5.94 24.45
CA SER A 203 1.69 -6.80 25.52
C SER A 203 0.30 -7.30 25.23
N TRP A 204 0.05 -8.56 25.53
CA TRP A 204 -1.26 -9.18 25.45
C TRP A 204 -1.63 -9.77 26.80
N SER A 205 -2.91 -9.69 27.15
CA SER A 205 -3.47 -10.35 28.33
C SER A 205 -4.60 -11.27 27.94
N LEU A 206 -4.65 -12.45 28.55
CA LEU A 206 -5.75 -13.38 28.34
C LEU A 206 -7.00 -12.87 29.08
N ASP A 207 -8.05 -12.53 28.33
CA ASP A 207 -9.35 -12.11 28.85
C ASP A 207 -10.47 -12.92 28.20
N ASN A 208 -11.28 -13.58 29.02
CA ASN A 208 -12.39 -14.46 28.58
C ASN A 208 -12.01 -15.55 27.57
N GLY A 209 -10.76 -16.00 27.57
CA GLY A 209 -10.25 -17.03 26.66
C GLY A 209 -9.56 -16.49 25.41
N ASP A 210 -9.59 -15.16 25.20
CA ASP A 210 -8.97 -14.50 24.05
C ASP A 210 -7.77 -13.66 24.48
N TRP A 211 -6.73 -13.61 23.65
CA TRP A 211 -5.60 -12.72 23.85
C TRP A 211 -5.94 -11.31 23.38
N VAL A 212 -6.02 -10.38 24.33
CA VAL A 212 -6.33 -8.98 24.06
C VAL A 212 -5.06 -8.15 24.14
N LEU A 213 -4.75 -7.41 23.06
CA LEU A 213 -3.65 -6.46 23.03
C LEU A 213 -3.89 -5.32 24.03
N ASP A 214 -2.94 -5.12 24.94
CA ASP A 214 -2.88 -3.98 25.85
C ASP A 214 -2.31 -2.78 25.07
N SER A 215 -3.20 -1.97 24.50
CA SER A 215 -2.84 -0.83 23.66
C SER A 215 -2.05 0.24 24.43
N GLU A 216 -2.27 0.39 25.74
CA GLU A 216 -1.49 1.31 26.59
C GLU A 216 -0.07 0.78 26.83
N ALA A 217 0.08 -0.55 26.84
CA ALA A 217 1.35 -1.23 26.93
C ALA A 217 1.99 -1.56 25.57
N THR A 218 1.42 -1.09 24.45
CA THR A 218 1.91 -1.34 23.08
C THR A 218 2.37 -0.05 22.37
N GLY A 219 3.53 -0.07 21.69
CA GLY A 219 4.14 1.12 21.07
C GLY A 219 5.67 1.17 21.09
N PHE A 220 6.24 2.22 20.51
CA PHE A 220 7.69 2.48 20.50
C PHE A 220 8.11 3.19 21.78
N VAL A 221 9.20 2.73 22.42
CA VAL A 221 9.73 3.34 23.65
C VAL A 221 10.92 4.23 23.28
N GLY A 222 10.65 5.49 22.92
CA GLY A 222 11.68 6.48 22.60
C GLY A 222 12.25 7.21 23.82
N ALA A 223 13.31 7.99 23.61
CA ALA A 223 13.92 8.81 24.67
C ALA A 223 12.97 9.87 25.26
N THR A 224 11.94 10.24 24.50
CA THR A 224 10.97 11.30 24.81
C THR A 224 9.67 10.74 25.37
N GLY A 225 9.56 9.42 25.47
CA GLY A 225 8.39 8.71 25.97
C GLY A 225 7.94 7.59 25.05
N ARG A 226 6.79 7.02 25.38
CA ARG A 226 6.10 6.04 24.56
C ARG A 226 5.38 6.74 23.42
N VAL A 227 5.54 6.23 22.21
CA VAL A 227 4.69 6.58 21.07
C VAL A 227 3.69 5.46 20.91
N ASP A 228 2.45 5.76 21.27
CA ASP A 228 1.33 4.86 21.08
C ASP A 228 1.05 4.74 19.59
N GLY A 229 0.71 3.52 19.17
CA GLY A 229 0.28 3.20 17.82
C GLY A 229 -0.51 1.91 17.87
N ASP A 230 -1.42 1.72 16.93
CA ASP A 230 -2.01 0.40 16.76
C ASP A 230 -0.95 -0.58 16.22
N LEU A 231 -1.28 -1.88 16.22
CA LEU A 231 -0.35 -2.92 15.82
C LEU A 231 0.10 -2.76 14.36
N ASP A 232 -0.79 -2.30 13.47
CA ASP A 232 -0.50 -2.11 12.05
C ASP A 232 0.48 -0.95 11.85
N GLU A 233 0.29 0.18 12.54
CA GLU A 233 1.20 1.31 12.49
C GLU A 233 2.61 0.91 12.99
N ILE A 234 2.67 0.08 14.03
CA ILE A 234 3.93 -0.46 14.56
C ILE A 234 4.57 -1.41 13.54
N MET A 235 3.84 -2.41 13.04
CA MET A 235 4.36 -3.37 12.06
C MET A 235 4.79 -2.69 10.76
N TRP A 236 4.01 -1.71 10.29
CA TRP A 236 4.35 -0.90 9.12
C TRP A 236 5.62 -0.09 9.36
N ALA A 237 5.77 0.54 10.52
CA ALA A 237 6.98 1.29 10.85
C ALA A 237 8.20 0.37 10.95
N ILE A 238 8.05 -0.80 11.57
CA ILE A 238 9.08 -1.86 11.60
C ILE A 238 9.49 -2.24 10.17
N ALA A 239 8.54 -2.55 9.30
CA ALA A 239 8.79 -2.94 7.92
C ALA A 239 9.48 -1.83 7.10
N VAL A 240 9.09 -0.57 7.27
CA VAL A 240 9.74 0.57 6.62
C VAL A 240 11.17 0.76 7.13
N GLY A 241 11.43 0.52 8.41
CA GLY A 241 12.76 0.68 9.01
C GLY A 241 13.72 -0.49 8.78
N ALA A 242 13.22 -1.68 8.46
CA ALA A 242 14.00 -2.91 8.32
C ALA A 242 15.28 -2.76 7.46
N PRO A 243 16.35 -3.54 7.67
CA PRO A 243 17.57 -3.50 6.85
C PRO A 243 17.30 -3.77 5.37
N ASP A 244 18.17 -3.32 4.46
CA ASP A 244 18.01 -3.66 3.03
C ASP A 244 18.23 -5.15 2.75
N CYS A 245 19.04 -5.82 3.58
CA CYS A 245 19.36 -7.24 3.40
C CYS A 245 18.19 -8.18 3.67
N VAL A 246 17.06 -7.67 4.14
CA VAL A 246 15.86 -8.49 4.41
C VAL A 246 14.84 -8.40 3.29
N PHE A 247 15.06 -7.53 2.29
CA PHE A 247 14.22 -7.41 1.11
C PHE A 247 14.97 -7.89 -0.14
N ASP A 248 14.23 -8.39 -1.12
CA ASP A 248 14.76 -8.47 -2.48
C ASP A 248 15.18 -7.06 -2.96
N ALA A 249 16.43 -6.93 -3.40
CA ALA A 249 16.97 -5.69 -3.96
C ALA A 249 16.13 -5.18 -5.14
N SER A 250 15.46 -6.06 -5.88
CA SER A 250 14.56 -5.70 -6.98
C SER A 250 13.35 -4.89 -6.51
N VAL A 251 12.88 -5.15 -5.30
CA VAL A 251 11.70 -4.50 -4.70
C VAL A 251 12.04 -3.07 -4.26
N ILE A 252 13.27 -2.85 -3.77
CA ILE A 252 13.75 -1.54 -3.32
C ILE A 252 14.32 -0.71 -4.48
N ALA A 253 14.76 -1.34 -5.57
CA ALA A 253 15.44 -0.66 -6.67
C ALA A 253 14.59 0.48 -7.24
N SER A 254 15.06 1.71 -7.05
CA SER A 254 14.44 2.88 -7.68
C SER A 254 14.94 3.01 -9.10
N THR A 255 14.04 2.94 -10.08
CA THR A 255 14.35 3.35 -11.44
C THR A 255 14.17 4.87 -11.55
N ARG A 256 15.22 5.59 -11.99
CA ARG A 256 15.25 7.06 -11.99
C ARG A 256 15.42 7.66 -13.37
N HIS A 257 14.73 8.76 -13.62
CA HIS A 257 14.85 9.58 -14.83
C HIS A 257 16.27 10.13 -15.00
N SER A 258 16.91 10.58 -13.91
CA SER A 258 18.30 11.05 -13.90
C SER A 258 19.31 9.97 -14.33
N GLY A 259 18.95 8.69 -14.18
CA GLY A 259 19.70 7.54 -14.71
C GLY A 259 19.41 7.22 -16.18
N GLY A 260 18.61 8.05 -16.88
CA GLY A 260 18.19 7.83 -18.27
C GLY A 260 17.02 6.87 -18.42
N ALA A 261 16.39 6.44 -17.32
CA ALA A 261 15.22 5.59 -17.41
C ALA A 261 14.00 6.34 -17.94
N MET A 262 13.19 5.64 -18.72
CA MET A 262 11.94 6.16 -19.28
C MET A 262 10.76 5.63 -18.47
N ILE A 263 9.65 6.37 -18.46
CA ILE A 263 8.45 5.87 -17.78
C ILE A 263 7.95 4.59 -18.47
N PRO A 264 7.72 3.49 -17.72
CA PRO A 264 7.19 2.25 -18.28
C PRO A 264 5.76 2.43 -18.81
N PRO A 265 5.27 1.50 -19.66
CA PRO A 265 3.85 1.45 -19.98
C PRO A 265 2.99 1.32 -18.72
N SER A 266 1.80 1.91 -18.75
CA SER A 266 0.78 1.71 -17.71
C SER A 266 0.47 0.23 -17.53
N GLY A 267 0.47 -0.23 -16.28
CA GLY A 267 -0.03 -1.56 -15.91
C GLY A 267 -1.56 -1.65 -16.00
N LEU A 268 -2.23 -0.50 -16.12
CA LEU A 268 -3.68 -0.42 -16.19
C LEU A 268 -4.19 -0.58 -17.64
N PRO A 269 -5.36 -1.23 -17.84
CA PRO A 269 -5.92 -1.40 -19.17
C PRO A 269 -6.19 -0.05 -19.85
N ALA A 270 -5.65 0.10 -21.06
CA ALA A 270 -5.60 1.38 -21.77
C ALA A 270 -6.82 1.64 -22.70
N THR A 271 -7.75 0.69 -22.83
CA THR A 271 -8.82 0.76 -23.84
C THR A 271 -10.15 1.15 -23.20
N PRO A 272 -10.66 2.38 -23.42
CA PRO A 272 -12.00 2.75 -22.97
C PRO A 272 -13.02 1.83 -23.63
N MET A 273 -13.98 1.31 -22.87
CA MET A 273 -15.12 0.63 -23.49
C MET A 273 -16.01 1.67 -24.17
N ASN A 274 -16.40 1.38 -25.41
CA ASN A 274 -17.33 2.23 -26.14
C ASN A 274 -18.71 2.17 -25.48
N THR A 275 -19.39 3.32 -25.43
CA THR A 275 -20.80 3.35 -25.05
C THR A 275 -21.61 2.63 -26.14
N GLU A 276 -22.21 1.50 -25.81
CA GLU A 276 -23.09 0.77 -26.72
C GLU A 276 -24.55 1.20 -26.46
N GLU A 277 -25.29 1.52 -27.51
CA GLU A 277 -26.75 1.68 -27.41
C GLU A 277 -27.40 0.30 -27.28
N GLN A 278 -28.32 0.17 -26.32
CA GLN A 278 -29.04 -1.05 -25.89
C GLN A 278 -28.67 -2.35 -26.63
N PRO A 279 -27.86 -3.24 -26.01
CA PRO A 279 -27.46 -4.50 -26.63
C PRO A 279 -28.67 -5.41 -26.90
N ALA A 280 -28.57 -6.23 -27.95
CA ALA A 280 -29.56 -7.26 -28.24
C ALA A 280 -29.66 -8.28 -27.10
N ALA A 281 -30.81 -8.93 -26.95
CA ALA A 281 -31.08 -9.86 -25.83
C ALA A 281 -30.09 -11.04 -25.77
N GLU A 282 -29.61 -11.50 -26.93
CA GLU A 282 -28.60 -12.54 -27.05
C GLU A 282 -27.25 -12.08 -26.51
N VAL A 283 -26.88 -10.83 -26.78
CA VAL A 283 -25.65 -10.19 -26.27
C VAL A 283 -25.74 -10.02 -24.76
N VAL A 284 -26.87 -9.53 -24.25
CA VAL A 284 -27.14 -9.43 -22.79
C VAL A 284 -26.97 -10.79 -22.12
N SER A 285 -27.58 -11.83 -22.69
CA SER A 285 -27.52 -13.19 -22.14
C SER A 285 -26.10 -13.75 -22.15
N ALA A 286 -25.31 -13.48 -23.21
CA ALA A 286 -23.91 -13.87 -23.28
C ALA A 286 -23.06 -13.15 -22.22
N ARG A 287 -23.26 -11.84 -22.04
CA ARG A 287 -22.56 -11.06 -21.01
C ARG A 287 -22.87 -11.55 -19.60
N LEU A 288 -24.13 -11.85 -19.30
CA LEU A 288 -24.51 -12.37 -17.98
C LEU A 288 -23.90 -13.73 -17.67
N ARG A 289 -23.74 -14.59 -18.69
CA ARG A 289 -22.99 -15.85 -18.53
C ARG A 289 -21.51 -15.57 -18.22
N GLN A 290 -20.88 -14.70 -19.00
CA GLN A 290 -19.49 -14.31 -18.81
C GLN A 290 -19.23 -13.69 -17.42
N ILE A 291 -20.15 -12.86 -16.92
CA ILE A 291 -20.11 -12.34 -15.55
C ILE A 291 -20.18 -13.50 -14.55
N GLY A 292 -21.05 -14.47 -14.78
CA GLY A 292 -21.21 -15.65 -13.93
C GLY A 292 -19.95 -16.51 -13.88
N ASP A 293 -19.37 -16.81 -15.03
CA ASP A 293 -18.16 -17.62 -15.17
C ASP A 293 -16.99 -16.94 -14.45
N TRP A 294 -16.74 -15.66 -14.75
CA TRP A 294 -15.70 -14.87 -14.09
C TRP A 294 -15.92 -14.77 -12.57
N ALA A 295 -17.16 -14.54 -12.12
CA ALA A 295 -17.47 -14.46 -10.70
C ALA A 295 -17.19 -15.79 -9.98
N THR A 296 -17.54 -16.92 -10.59
CA THR A 296 -17.25 -18.24 -10.03
C THR A 296 -15.75 -18.52 -9.97
N GLU A 297 -14.98 -18.19 -11.01
CA GLU A 297 -13.52 -18.31 -11.02
C GLU A 297 -12.86 -17.45 -9.92
N ASN A 298 -13.49 -16.35 -9.53
CA ASN A 298 -13.00 -15.42 -8.50
C ASN A 298 -13.64 -15.66 -7.12
N GLY A 299 -14.29 -16.81 -6.89
CA GLY A 299 -14.81 -17.20 -5.58
C GLY A 299 -16.05 -16.43 -5.12
N PHE A 300 -16.79 -15.79 -6.03
CA PHE A 300 -18.09 -15.23 -5.70
C PHE A 300 -19.18 -16.30 -5.71
N SER A 301 -20.22 -16.06 -4.93
CA SER A 301 -21.42 -16.88 -4.86
C SER A 301 -22.10 -17.08 -6.21
N GLY A 302 -23.03 -18.05 -6.23
CA GLY A 302 -24.10 -18.06 -7.23
C GLY A 302 -24.90 -16.75 -7.24
N ARG A 303 -25.64 -16.51 -8.31
CA ARG A 303 -26.49 -15.31 -8.45
C ARG A 303 -27.62 -15.32 -7.41
N LEU A 304 -27.67 -14.28 -6.59
CA LEU A 304 -28.74 -14.02 -5.63
C LEU A 304 -29.70 -12.97 -6.17
N SER A 305 -30.94 -13.01 -5.67
CA SER A 305 -31.86 -11.90 -5.88
C SER A 305 -31.36 -10.67 -5.13
N PRO A 306 -31.37 -9.46 -5.72
CA PRO A 306 -30.81 -8.26 -5.11
C PRO A 306 -31.76 -7.68 -4.05
N THR A 307 -31.98 -8.43 -2.98
CA THR A 307 -32.78 -8.03 -1.82
C THR A 307 -32.00 -8.21 -0.54
N ARG A 308 -32.23 -7.33 0.44
CA ARG A 308 -31.58 -7.40 1.75
C ARG A 308 -31.81 -8.76 2.42
N ALA A 309 -33.03 -9.28 2.37
CA ALA A 309 -33.38 -10.56 2.99
C ALA A 309 -32.58 -11.74 2.41
N GLU A 310 -32.40 -11.77 1.09
CA GLU A 310 -31.63 -12.83 0.41
C GLU A 310 -30.13 -12.73 0.72
N VAL A 311 -29.56 -11.53 0.72
CA VAL A 311 -28.17 -11.30 1.11
C VAL A 311 -27.94 -11.70 2.57
N THR A 312 -28.79 -11.24 3.49
CA THR A 312 -28.67 -11.58 4.92
C THR A 312 -28.82 -13.08 5.14
N ARG A 313 -29.78 -13.74 4.49
CA ARG A 313 -29.95 -15.19 4.58
C ARG A 313 -28.71 -15.93 4.07
N TYR A 314 -28.17 -15.55 2.92
CA TYR A 314 -26.95 -16.16 2.39
C TYR A 314 -25.78 -16.06 3.38
N LEU A 315 -25.54 -14.87 3.94
CA LEU A 315 -24.45 -14.66 4.91
C LEU A 315 -24.66 -15.50 6.18
N GLN A 316 -25.89 -15.56 6.69
CA GLN A 316 -26.24 -16.36 7.87
C GLN A 316 -26.09 -17.87 7.61
N ASP A 317 -26.65 -18.37 6.50
CA ASP A 317 -26.61 -19.79 6.14
C ASP A 317 -25.17 -20.26 5.86
N SER A 318 -24.30 -19.35 5.40
CA SER A 318 -22.89 -19.63 5.13
C SER A 318 -21.96 -19.39 6.31
N GLY A 319 -22.48 -18.88 7.45
CA GLY A 319 -21.67 -18.57 8.64
C GLY A 319 -20.72 -17.37 8.51
N HIS A 320 -20.85 -16.55 7.45
CA HIS A 320 -19.95 -15.44 7.17
C HIS A 320 -20.41 -14.11 7.80
N GLY A 321 -19.45 -13.20 7.98
CA GLY A 321 -19.71 -11.82 8.35
C GLY A 321 -20.36 -10.97 7.24
N THR A 322 -20.58 -9.69 7.53
CA THR A 322 -21.16 -8.71 6.58
C THR A 322 -20.12 -7.99 5.74
N VAL A 323 -18.84 -8.33 5.91
CA VAL A 323 -17.70 -7.67 5.26
C VAL A 323 -17.32 -8.47 4.01
N GLY A 324 -16.89 -7.79 2.95
CA GLY A 324 -16.35 -8.42 1.75
C GLY A 324 -16.70 -7.69 0.46
N TYR A 325 -16.89 -8.46 -0.61
CA TYR A 325 -17.03 -7.97 -1.97
C TYR A 325 -18.37 -8.40 -2.59
N TYR A 326 -18.79 -7.66 -3.60
CA TYR A 326 -20.00 -7.98 -4.36
C TYR A 326 -19.84 -7.69 -5.86
N VAL A 327 -20.62 -8.42 -6.64
CA VAL A 327 -20.84 -8.14 -8.07
C VAL A 327 -22.32 -7.89 -8.27
N LEU A 328 -22.67 -6.69 -8.72
CA LEU A 328 -24.03 -6.35 -9.17
C LEU A 328 -24.17 -6.71 -10.65
N GLU A 329 -25.33 -7.22 -11.03
CA GLU A 329 -25.68 -7.51 -12.42
C GLU A 329 -26.85 -6.64 -12.87
N PHE A 330 -26.73 -6.02 -14.03
CA PHE A 330 -27.75 -5.11 -14.59
C PHE A 330 -28.47 -5.73 -15.79
N ARG A 331 -29.66 -5.21 -16.10
CA ARG A 331 -30.55 -5.73 -17.17
C ARG A 331 -29.94 -5.67 -18.58
N ASP A 332 -28.95 -4.81 -18.80
CA ASP A 332 -28.22 -4.65 -20.06
C ASP A 332 -26.97 -5.54 -20.17
N GLY A 333 -26.76 -6.44 -19.20
CA GLY A 333 -25.61 -7.33 -19.16
C GLY A 333 -24.32 -6.64 -18.70
N GLN A 334 -24.42 -5.45 -18.12
CA GLN A 334 -23.29 -4.82 -17.42
C GLN A 334 -23.17 -5.35 -15.99
N CYS A 335 -22.03 -5.14 -15.36
CA CYS A 335 -21.80 -5.45 -13.95
C CYS A 335 -21.28 -4.25 -13.14
N TYR A 336 -21.25 -4.35 -11.82
CA TYR A 336 -20.50 -3.44 -10.95
C TYR A 336 -19.84 -4.28 -9.86
N VAL A 337 -18.53 -4.18 -9.72
CA VAL A 337 -17.77 -4.87 -8.67
C VAL A 337 -17.59 -3.89 -7.53
N GLY A 338 -17.71 -4.30 -6.27
CA GLY A 338 -17.50 -3.38 -5.16
C GLY A 338 -17.14 -4.06 -3.86
N GLU A 339 -16.76 -3.24 -2.88
CA GLU A 339 -16.41 -3.65 -1.53
C GLU A 339 -17.34 -3.03 -0.46
N SER A 340 -17.43 -3.69 0.69
CA SER A 340 -18.17 -3.17 1.83
C SER A 340 -17.77 -3.79 3.15
N ILE A 341 -17.90 -3.00 4.22
CA ILE A 341 -17.91 -3.49 5.59
C ILE A 341 -19.32 -3.94 6.06
N ASP A 342 -20.35 -3.61 5.28
CA ASP A 342 -21.75 -4.00 5.50
C ASP A 342 -22.44 -4.22 4.15
N LEU A 343 -22.29 -5.44 3.61
CA LEU A 343 -22.86 -5.87 2.34
C LEU A 343 -24.40 -5.65 2.25
N PRO A 344 -25.22 -6.02 3.25
CA PRO A 344 -26.65 -5.70 3.26
C PRO A 344 -26.95 -4.20 3.12
N ALA A 345 -26.32 -3.35 3.94
CA ALA A 345 -26.57 -1.92 3.89
C ALA A 345 -26.09 -1.28 2.57
N ARG A 346 -24.97 -1.77 2.02
CA ARG A 346 -24.43 -1.31 0.75
C ARG A 346 -25.34 -1.65 -0.43
N LEU A 347 -25.95 -2.84 -0.42
CA LEU A 347 -26.96 -3.20 -1.42
C LEU A 347 -28.15 -2.23 -1.41
N ASP A 348 -28.65 -1.85 -0.23
CA ASP A 348 -29.78 -0.91 -0.13
C ASP A 348 -29.45 0.45 -0.76
N GLN A 349 -28.23 0.95 -0.56
CA GLN A 349 -27.73 2.18 -1.21
C GLN A 349 -27.75 2.04 -2.74
N HIS A 350 -27.25 0.92 -3.27
CA HIS A 350 -27.21 0.68 -4.71
C HIS A 350 -28.58 0.52 -5.33
N ARG A 351 -29.52 -0.14 -4.65
CA ARG A 351 -30.93 -0.25 -5.11
C ARG A 351 -31.62 1.11 -5.18
N GLY A 352 -31.26 2.04 -4.29
CA GLY A 352 -31.75 3.42 -4.37
C GLY A 352 -31.20 4.17 -5.59
N ARG A 353 -30.00 3.81 -6.07
CA ARG A 353 -29.32 4.46 -7.20
C ARG A 353 -29.63 3.83 -8.56
N TYR A 354 -29.73 2.51 -8.63
CA TYR A 354 -29.84 1.74 -9.87
C TYR A 354 -31.18 1.00 -9.95
N SER A 355 -32.06 1.45 -10.83
CA SER A 355 -33.40 0.87 -11.02
C SER A 355 -33.42 -0.39 -11.89
N ASP A 356 -32.32 -0.68 -12.58
CA ASP A 356 -32.14 -1.80 -13.49
C ASP A 356 -31.27 -2.93 -12.92
N LEU A 357 -30.98 -2.87 -11.62
CA LEU A 357 -30.31 -3.95 -10.89
C LEU A 357 -31.18 -5.22 -10.91
N GLN A 358 -30.61 -6.35 -11.33
CA GLN A 358 -31.32 -7.62 -11.45
C GLN A 358 -30.70 -8.79 -10.68
N GLY A 359 -29.43 -8.69 -10.29
CA GLY A 359 -28.73 -9.73 -9.55
C GLY A 359 -27.63 -9.16 -8.67
N ILE A 360 -27.26 -9.92 -7.65
CA ILE A 360 -26.06 -9.69 -6.85
C ILE A 360 -25.35 -11.02 -6.60
N ARG A 361 -24.02 -11.01 -6.56
CA ARG A 361 -23.17 -12.10 -6.10
C ARG A 361 -22.27 -11.58 -4.99
N LEU A 362 -21.93 -12.43 -4.04
CA LEU A 362 -21.18 -12.05 -2.85
C LEU A 362 -19.92 -12.89 -2.72
N ARG A 363 -18.84 -12.26 -2.28
CA ARG A 363 -17.64 -12.94 -1.77
C ARG A 363 -17.37 -12.35 -0.39
N PRO A 364 -17.90 -12.95 0.68
CA PRO A 364 -17.59 -12.50 2.04
C PRO A 364 -16.09 -12.59 2.30
N ASP A 365 -15.58 -11.70 3.14
CA ASP A 365 -14.20 -11.65 3.56
C ASP A 365 -14.19 -11.44 5.08
N ASP A 366 -13.84 -12.49 5.83
CA ASP A 366 -13.84 -12.47 7.29
C ASP A 366 -12.48 -12.02 7.87
N ALA A 367 -11.41 -12.11 7.08
CA ALA A 367 -10.07 -11.63 7.42
C ALA A 367 -10.02 -10.15 7.89
N PRO A 368 -10.74 -9.19 7.27
CA PRO A 368 -10.62 -7.78 7.60
C PRO A 368 -11.14 -7.44 9.00
N ARG A 369 -12.01 -8.26 9.61
CA ARG A 369 -12.47 -8.03 11.00
C ARG A 369 -11.32 -7.98 11.99
N ARG A 370 -10.20 -8.62 11.65
CA ARG A 370 -8.96 -8.66 12.42
C ARG A 370 -7.96 -7.59 11.97
N HIS A 371 -8.24 -6.87 10.88
CA HIS A 371 -7.36 -5.83 10.32
C HIS A 371 -7.78 -4.43 10.81
N PRO A 372 -6.87 -3.65 11.44
CA PRO A 372 -7.13 -2.27 11.89
C PRO A 372 -7.66 -1.32 10.81
N ASN A 373 -7.27 -1.52 9.55
CA ASN A 373 -7.82 -0.78 8.40
C ASN A 373 -8.52 -1.69 7.39
N VAL A 374 -9.61 -2.34 7.84
CA VAL A 374 -10.58 -3.12 7.05
C VAL A 374 -10.75 -2.59 5.62
N LYS A 375 -10.98 -1.28 5.49
CA LYS A 375 -11.34 -0.65 4.21
C LYS A 375 -10.17 -0.64 3.23
N ARG A 376 -8.95 -0.48 3.71
CA ARG A 376 -7.76 -0.47 2.86
C ARG A 376 -7.49 -1.86 2.28
N HIS A 377 -7.56 -2.90 3.11
CA HIS A 377 -7.50 -4.31 2.67
C HIS A 377 -8.52 -4.58 1.57
N LEU A 378 -9.79 -4.26 1.84
CA LEU A 378 -10.88 -4.44 0.88
C LEU A 378 -10.61 -3.68 -0.44
N ARG A 379 -10.13 -2.44 -0.38
CA ARG A 379 -9.85 -1.65 -1.60
C ARG A 379 -8.77 -2.27 -2.48
N LEU A 380 -7.73 -2.88 -1.91
CA LEU A 380 -6.66 -3.50 -2.71
C LEU A 380 -7.21 -4.69 -3.50
N GLN A 381 -7.97 -5.55 -2.84
CA GLN A 381 -8.54 -6.74 -3.46
C GLN A 381 -9.70 -6.40 -4.42
N GLU A 382 -10.53 -5.40 -4.10
CA GLU A 382 -11.57 -4.89 -5.00
C GLU A 382 -10.98 -4.43 -6.34
N ARG A 383 -9.84 -3.70 -6.30
CA ARG A 383 -9.13 -3.28 -7.51
C ARG A 383 -8.69 -4.48 -8.34
N ALA A 384 -8.12 -5.51 -7.71
CA ALA A 384 -7.74 -6.74 -8.40
C ALA A 384 -8.96 -7.37 -9.11
N PHE A 385 -10.13 -7.38 -8.47
CA PHE A 385 -11.35 -7.85 -9.12
C PHE A 385 -11.83 -6.94 -10.26
N ILE A 386 -11.79 -5.62 -10.10
CA ILE A 386 -12.17 -4.69 -11.16
C ILE A 386 -11.26 -4.88 -12.38
N HIS A 387 -9.95 -5.01 -12.17
CA HIS A 387 -8.99 -5.27 -13.25
C HIS A 387 -9.21 -6.63 -13.90
N GLY A 388 -9.37 -7.70 -13.10
CA GLY A 388 -9.69 -9.03 -13.62
C GLY A 388 -10.99 -9.05 -14.43
N ALA A 389 -12.01 -8.31 -14.00
CA ALA A 389 -13.26 -8.16 -14.76
C ALA A 389 -13.04 -7.44 -16.10
N GLN A 390 -12.22 -6.39 -16.12
CA GLN A 390 -11.87 -5.66 -17.35
C GLN A 390 -11.06 -6.54 -18.33
N GLU A 391 -10.08 -7.29 -17.83
CA GLU A 391 -9.27 -8.21 -18.62
C GLU A 391 -10.10 -9.35 -19.20
N ALA A 392 -11.06 -9.86 -18.41
CA ALA A 392 -12.05 -10.82 -18.88
C ALA A 392 -13.03 -10.21 -19.90
N GLY A 393 -12.98 -8.90 -20.19
CA GLY A 393 -13.84 -8.23 -21.17
C GLY A 393 -15.25 -7.91 -20.67
N LEU A 394 -15.46 -7.87 -19.35
CA LEU A 394 -16.75 -7.51 -18.75
C LEU A 394 -17.03 -6.02 -18.85
N TYR A 395 -18.31 -5.67 -19.05
CA TYR A 395 -18.78 -4.29 -19.08
C TYR A 395 -19.07 -3.79 -17.66
N ALA A 396 -18.03 -3.45 -16.90
CA ALA A 396 -18.17 -2.92 -15.55
C ALA A 396 -18.66 -1.46 -15.55
N ARG A 397 -19.58 -1.10 -14.64
CA ARG A 397 -20.10 0.25 -14.36
C ARG A 397 -19.28 1.01 -13.33
N ASN A 398 -18.13 0.47 -12.96
CA ASN A 398 -17.15 1.08 -12.05
C ASN A 398 -16.52 2.33 -12.66
N ILE A 399 -17.28 3.30 -13.18
CA ILE A 399 -16.77 4.44 -13.94
C ILE A 399 -15.72 5.24 -13.14
N ASN A 400 -15.87 5.28 -11.82
CA ASN A 400 -14.85 5.84 -10.95
C ASN A 400 -13.71 4.84 -10.76
N GLU A 401 -13.97 3.57 -10.43
CA GLU A 401 -12.95 2.55 -10.09
C GLU A 401 -12.22 1.91 -11.28
N MET A 402 -12.62 2.21 -12.50
CA MET A 402 -12.02 1.66 -13.71
C MET A 402 -10.77 2.44 -14.11
N ALA A 403 -9.72 1.67 -14.39
CA ALA A 403 -8.55 2.09 -15.15
C ALA A 403 -8.87 2.80 -16.47
N THR A 404 -10.08 2.63 -17.00
CA THR A 404 -10.51 3.29 -18.23
C THR A 404 -11.96 3.74 -18.12
N MET A 405 -12.17 5.06 -18.06
CA MET A 405 -13.51 5.63 -18.01
C MET A 405 -14.30 5.36 -19.28
N ILE A 406 -15.54 4.90 -19.12
CA ILE A 406 -16.52 4.73 -20.22
C ILE A 406 -17.05 6.11 -20.63
N GLY A 407 -16.99 6.44 -21.93
CA GLY A 407 -17.65 7.62 -22.51
C GLY A 407 -17.04 9.00 -22.21
N ALA A 408 -15.99 9.08 -21.39
CA ALA A 408 -15.35 10.33 -21.01
C ALA A 408 -14.15 10.61 -21.92
N SER A 409 -14.36 11.33 -23.02
CA SER A 409 -13.24 11.95 -23.75
C SER A 409 -13.63 13.01 -24.81
N LYS A 410 -14.88 13.44 -24.98
CA LYS A 410 -15.24 14.36 -26.09
C LYS A 410 -14.32 15.60 -26.19
N HIS A 411 -14.06 16.27 -25.07
CA HIS A 411 -13.21 17.48 -25.05
C HIS A 411 -11.73 17.17 -25.28
N LEU A 412 -11.19 16.08 -24.72
CA LEU A 412 -9.78 15.73 -24.90
C LEU A 412 -9.54 15.14 -26.30
N ASP A 413 -10.46 14.33 -26.82
CA ASP A 413 -10.39 13.71 -28.15
C ASP A 413 -10.36 14.74 -29.28
N GLU A 414 -10.97 15.92 -29.09
CA GLU A 414 -10.88 17.05 -30.03
C GLU A 414 -9.44 17.57 -30.20
N VAL A 415 -8.59 17.38 -29.19
CA VAL A 415 -7.22 17.93 -29.11
C VAL A 415 -6.18 16.84 -29.27
N VAL A 416 -6.41 15.68 -28.67
CA VAL A 416 -5.55 14.50 -28.61
C VAL A 416 -6.44 13.28 -28.79
N SER A 417 -6.39 12.68 -29.98
CA SER A 417 -7.21 11.51 -30.30
C SER A 417 -6.97 10.35 -29.33
N SER A 418 -7.95 9.48 -29.13
CA SER A 418 -7.81 8.34 -28.20
C SER A 418 -6.64 7.41 -28.57
N ALA A 419 -6.31 7.31 -29.86
CA ALA A 419 -5.12 6.59 -30.34
C ALA A 419 -3.81 7.26 -29.92
N GLU A 420 -3.73 8.60 -29.96
CA GLU A 420 -2.60 9.35 -29.44
C GLU A 420 -2.51 9.24 -27.92
N GLN A 421 -3.62 9.33 -27.20
CA GLN A 421 -3.66 9.13 -25.74
C GLN A 421 -3.09 7.75 -25.36
N LYS A 422 -3.46 6.68 -26.09
CA LYS A 422 -2.92 5.33 -25.87
C LYS A 422 -1.42 5.25 -26.17
N LYS A 423 -0.96 5.91 -27.23
CA LYS A 423 0.48 6.00 -27.55
C LYS A 423 1.26 6.80 -26.50
N TRP A 424 0.66 7.86 -25.96
CA TRP A 424 1.22 8.68 -24.89
C TRP A 424 1.30 7.90 -23.58
N LEU A 425 0.24 7.21 -23.19
CA LEU A 425 0.23 6.43 -21.95
C LEU A 425 1.31 5.35 -21.91
N ARG A 426 1.71 4.82 -23.07
CA ARG A 426 2.82 3.85 -23.22
C ARG A 426 4.21 4.45 -23.08
N ALA A 427 4.39 5.75 -23.34
CA ALA A 427 5.69 6.43 -23.32
C ALA A 427 5.53 7.96 -23.21
N PRO A 428 5.10 8.52 -22.05
CA PRO A 428 4.83 9.94 -21.89
C PRO A 428 6.00 10.84 -22.25
N ASP A 429 7.19 10.55 -21.71
CA ASP A 429 8.37 11.40 -21.88
C ASP A 429 8.74 11.53 -23.36
N GLY A 430 8.84 10.38 -24.05
CA GLY A 430 9.20 10.34 -25.46
C GLY A 430 8.15 11.01 -26.34
N ARG A 431 6.86 10.85 -26.01
CA ARG A 431 5.76 11.45 -26.78
C ARG A 431 5.69 12.96 -26.61
N ASN A 432 5.82 13.46 -25.38
CA ASN A 432 5.88 14.89 -25.11
C ASN A 432 7.14 15.52 -25.72
N ALA A 433 8.30 14.85 -25.65
CA ALA A 433 9.53 15.36 -26.24
C ALA A 433 9.51 15.45 -27.76
N SER A 434 8.77 14.56 -28.40
CA SER A 434 8.60 14.53 -29.86
C SER A 434 7.43 15.39 -30.38
N ASP A 435 6.66 16.04 -29.51
CA ASP A 435 5.50 16.82 -29.92
C ASP A 435 5.95 18.12 -30.61
N PRO A 436 5.67 18.33 -31.91
CA PRO A 436 6.11 19.52 -32.62
C PRO A 436 5.24 20.75 -32.31
N ALA A 437 4.19 20.61 -31.51
CA ALA A 437 3.26 21.69 -31.22
C ALA A 437 3.96 22.87 -30.54
N GLY A 438 3.85 24.05 -31.16
CA GLY A 438 4.21 25.31 -30.53
C GLY A 438 3.24 25.65 -29.40
N ARG A 439 3.70 26.49 -28.46
CA ARG A 439 2.85 27.00 -27.39
C ARG A 439 1.78 27.94 -27.92
N ARG A 440 0.69 28.03 -27.17
CA ARG A 440 -0.37 29.00 -27.40
C ARG A 440 0.15 30.43 -27.20
N ALA A 441 -0.09 31.30 -28.19
CA ALA A 441 0.09 32.73 -28.02
C ALA A 441 -1.05 33.34 -27.18
N TYR A 442 -0.72 34.30 -26.32
CA TYR A 442 -1.67 35.01 -25.46
C TYR A 442 -1.72 36.49 -25.81
N SER A 443 -2.88 37.12 -25.61
CA SER A 443 -3.02 38.57 -25.78
C SER A 443 -2.33 39.33 -24.65
N ASP A 444 -1.99 40.60 -24.90
CA ASP A 444 -1.33 41.46 -23.92
C ASP A 444 -2.17 41.65 -22.65
N GLU A 445 -3.50 41.75 -22.76
CA GLU A 445 -4.40 41.86 -21.61
C GLU A 445 -4.33 40.60 -20.75
N ARG A 446 -4.22 39.42 -21.37
CA ARG A 446 -4.11 38.16 -20.65
C ARG A 446 -2.77 38.07 -19.93
N LEU A 447 -1.68 38.46 -20.59
CA LEU A 447 -0.36 38.53 -19.97
C LEU A 447 -0.35 39.53 -18.80
N ALA A 448 -0.96 40.70 -18.96
CA ALA A 448 -1.04 41.71 -17.90
C ALA A 448 -1.68 41.16 -16.61
N SER A 449 -2.72 40.32 -16.72
CA SER A 449 -3.45 39.78 -15.57
C SER A 449 -2.62 38.89 -14.62
N SER A 450 -1.57 38.24 -15.13
CA SER A 450 -0.65 37.40 -14.34
C SER A 450 0.73 38.02 -14.13
N THR A 451 1.01 39.17 -14.75
CA THR A 451 2.35 39.79 -14.76
C THR A 451 2.81 40.20 -13.37
N VAL A 452 1.93 40.76 -12.54
CA VAL A 452 2.27 41.20 -11.17
C VAL A 452 2.74 40.02 -10.32
N ASN A 453 1.94 38.94 -10.29
CA ASN A 453 2.29 37.73 -9.55
C ASN A 453 3.55 37.06 -10.10
N PHE A 454 3.73 37.03 -11.42
CA PHE A 454 4.94 36.47 -12.01
C PHE A 454 6.20 37.29 -11.70
N ARG A 455 6.11 38.63 -11.74
CA ARG A 455 7.22 39.52 -11.34
C ARG A 455 7.59 39.30 -9.88
N GLN A 456 6.62 39.14 -8.99
CA GLN A 456 6.91 38.78 -7.61
C GLN A 456 7.53 37.38 -7.50
N PHE A 457 7.04 36.42 -8.27
CA PHE A 457 7.57 35.05 -8.26
C PHE A 457 9.05 34.99 -8.65
N VAL A 458 9.47 35.68 -9.72
CA VAL A 458 10.87 35.64 -10.19
C VAL A 458 11.86 36.30 -9.22
N THR A 459 11.39 37.08 -8.25
CA THR A 459 12.26 37.64 -7.19
C THR A 459 12.59 36.64 -6.08
N ARG A 460 11.94 35.47 -6.07
CA ARG A 460 12.19 34.47 -5.05
C ARG A 460 13.50 33.70 -5.30
N PRO A 461 14.23 33.30 -4.24
CA PRO A 461 15.48 32.55 -4.39
C PRO A 461 15.28 31.14 -4.97
N ASP A 462 14.08 30.57 -4.81
CA ASP A 462 13.68 29.23 -5.24
C ASP A 462 12.90 29.22 -6.58
N ALA A 463 12.80 30.36 -7.27
CA ALA A 463 11.98 30.49 -8.49
C ALA A 463 12.40 29.53 -9.62
N ASP A 464 13.72 29.35 -9.82
CA ASP A 464 14.28 28.45 -10.83
C ASP A 464 13.94 26.99 -10.53
N GLN A 465 14.14 26.55 -9.28
CA GLN A 465 13.81 25.20 -8.83
C GLN A 465 12.31 24.92 -8.98
N ILE A 466 11.45 25.87 -8.62
CA ILE A 466 10.00 25.74 -8.83
C ILE A 466 9.66 25.60 -10.32
N ALA A 467 10.23 26.44 -11.19
CA ALA A 467 10.00 26.34 -12.62
C ALA A 467 10.46 24.98 -13.18
N ARG A 468 11.59 24.46 -12.71
CA ARG A 468 12.12 23.14 -13.07
C ARG A 468 11.20 22.00 -12.65
N ILE A 469 10.72 22.01 -11.40
CA ILE A 469 9.73 21.06 -10.88
C ILE A 469 8.48 21.06 -11.76
N LEU A 470 7.94 22.24 -12.06
CA LEU A 470 6.74 22.38 -12.90
C LEU A 470 7.00 21.85 -14.31
N GLY A 471 8.17 22.13 -14.90
CA GLY A 471 8.56 21.64 -16.21
C GLY A 471 8.71 20.11 -16.26
N HIS A 472 9.34 19.51 -15.25
CA HIS A 472 9.44 18.05 -15.13
C HIS A 472 8.07 17.39 -14.99
N TYR A 473 7.16 17.98 -14.21
CA TYR A 473 5.79 17.46 -14.13
C TYR A 473 5.05 17.57 -15.47
N LEU A 474 5.16 18.70 -16.17
CA LEU A 474 4.55 18.87 -17.48
C LEU A 474 5.11 17.88 -18.52
N SER A 475 6.43 17.66 -18.53
CA SER A 475 7.06 16.76 -19.50
C SER A 475 6.74 15.29 -19.25
N ARG A 476 6.60 14.88 -18.00
CA ARG A 476 6.44 13.48 -17.59
C ARG A 476 4.99 13.06 -17.37
N CYS A 477 4.16 13.96 -16.86
CA CYS A 477 2.83 13.63 -16.34
C CYS A 477 1.67 14.17 -17.17
N VAL A 478 1.84 15.26 -17.93
CA VAL A 478 0.71 15.89 -18.65
C VAL A 478 0.69 15.46 -20.12
N PRO A 479 -0.41 14.88 -20.63
CA PRO A 479 -0.59 14.59 -22.05
C PRO A 479 -0.44 15.82 -22.94
N TYR A 480 0.60 15.81 -23.79
CA TYR A 480 0.85 16.82 -24.82
C TYR A 480 0.70 18.25 -24.28
N PRO A 481 1.53 18.67 -23.31
CA PRO A 481 1.24 19.82 -22.47
C PRO A 481 1.04 21.11 -23.28
N ALA A 482 1.78 21.30 -24.39
CA ALA A 482 1.63 22.47 -25.26
C ALA A 482 0.28 22.51 -25.98
N ARG A 483 -0.20 21.37 -26.51
CA ARG A 483 -1.49 21.25 -27.20
C ARG A 483 -2.66 21.46 -26.26
N THR A 484 -2.53 20.97 -25.03
CA THR A 484 -3.63 20.89 -24.05
C THR A 484 -3.63 22.05 -23.06
N GLU A 485 -2.64 22.95 -23.13
CA GLU A 485 -2.53 24.18 -22.32
C GLU A 485 -3.82 25.00 -22.41
N TYR A 486 -4.32 25.45 -21.27
CA TYR A 486 -5.54 26.27 -21.11
C TYR A 486 -6.86 25.55 -21.43
N GLN A 487 -6.83 24.44 -22.18
CA GLN A 487 -8.02 23.68 -22.52
C GLN A 487 -8.32 22.62 -21.47
N SER A 488 -7.31 21.82 -21.10
CA SER A 488 -7.44 20.66 -20.21
C SER A 488 -6.70 20.85 -18.90
N TRP A 489 -5.72 21.76 -18.85
CA TRP A 489 -5.03 22.14 -17.63
C TRP A 489 -4.70 23.65 -17.57
N ALA A 490 -4.42 24.14 -16.36
CA ALA A 490 -3.95 25.50 -16.11
C ALA A 490 -2.92 25.52 -14.98
N LEU A 491 -1.86 26.30 -15.15
CA LEU A 491 -0.86 26.60 -14.11
C LEU A 491 -1.11 27.97 -13.48
N SER A 492 -1.28 28.03 -12.17
CA SER A 492 -1.41 29.28 -11.40
C SER A 492 -0.10 29.72 -10.75
N CYS A 493 0.03 31.02 -10.45
CA CYS A 493 1.23 31.65 -9.89
C CYS A 493 0.86 32.61 -8.76
N LEU A 494 1.42 32.39 -7.56
CA LEU A 494 1.23 33.20 -6.34
C LEU A 494 -0.21 33.69 -6.13
N THR A 495 -1.19 32.78 -6.09
CA THR A 495 -2.60 33.19 -5.98
C THR A 495 -2.99 33.68 -4.57
N GLN A 496 -2.14 33.45 -3.57
CA GLN A 496 -2.38 33.84 -2.17
C GLN A 496 -1.07 34.29 -1.48
N PRO A 497 -0.43 35.38 -1.91
CA PRO A 497 0.88 35.79 -1.40
C PRO A 497 0.84 36.29 0.05
N ASP A 498 -0.29 36.85 0.50
CA ASP A 498 -0.41 37.52 1.80
C ASP A 498 -0.90 36.60 2.94
N ARG A 499 -1.13 35.31 2.67
CA ARG A 499 -1.61 34.37 3.68
C ARG A 499 -0.43 33.73 4.41
N LYS A 500 -0.61 33.50 5.72
CA LYS A 500 0.28 32.67 6.55
C LYS A 500 0.45 31.23 6.00
N ARG A 501 -0.42 30.78 5.10
CA ARG A 501 -0.21 29.59 4.26
C ARG A 501 -0.61 30.00 2.86
N GLY A 502 0.35 30.02 1.94
CA GLY A 502 0.13 30.54 0.59
C GLY A 502 0.55 29.54 -0.47
N ARG A 503 -0.20 29.54 -1.57
CA ARG A 503 0.10 28.73 -2.75
C ARG A 503 1.12 29.45 -3.61
N LEU A 504 2.25 28.79 -3.88
CA LEU A 504 3.30 29.32 -4.74
C LEU A 504 2.92 29.12 -6.21
N SER A 505 2.58 27.88 -6.54
CA SER A 505 2.14 27.48 -7.86
C SER A 505 1.24 26.25 -7.75
N CYS A 506 0.40 26.05 -8.76
CA CYS A 506 -0.43 24.85 -8.83
C CYS A 506 -0.80 24.55 -10.27
N ILE A 507 -0.56 23.31 -10.69
CA ILE A 507 -1.12 22.74 -11.91
C ILE A 507 -2.48 22.14 -11.56
N THR A 508 -3.52 22.70 -12.17
CA THR A 508 -4.88 22.18 -12.09
C THR A 508 -5.25 21.53 -13.41
N ILE A 509 -5.75 20.31 -13.35
CA ILE A 509 -6.30 19.57 -14.48
C ILE A 509 -7.80 19.43 -14.24
N ALA A 510 -8.63 19.77 -15.22
CA ALA A 510 -10.08 19.93 -15.01
C ALA A 510 -10.41 20.83 -13.80
N MET A 511 -10.84 20.24 -12.67
CA MET A 511 -11.11 20.89 -11.39
C MET A 511 -10.11 20.49 -10.27
N THR A 512 -9.21 19.54 -10.53
CA THR A 512 -8.37 18.91 -9.52
C THR A 512 -6.96 19.50 -9.51
N GLU A 513 -6.44 19.76 -8.32
CA GLU A 513 -5.06 20.22 -8.11
C GLU A 513 -4.10 19.02 -8.11
N THR A 514 -3.40 18.78 -9.21
CA THR A 514 -2.61 17.56 -9.39
C THR A 514 -1.15 17.73 -8.98
N LEU A 515 -0.62 18.95 -9.03
CA LEU A 515 0.64 19.35 -8.40
C LEU A 515 0.46 20.72 -7.77
N THR A 516 0.73 20.84 -6.48
CA THR A 516 0.66 22.12 -5.76
C THR A 516 1.93 22.34 -4.97
N LEU A 517 2.58 23.49 -5.17
CA LEU A 517 3.68 23.97 -4.34
C LEU A 517 3.19 25.10 -3.45
N MET A 518 3.59 25.08 -2.19
CA MET A 518 3.07 26.00 -1.17
C MET A 518 4.15 26.39 -0.17
N PHE A 519 3.92 27.50 0.52
CA PHE A 519 4.72 27.94 1.67
C PHE A 519 3.83 28.07 2.91
N GLU A 520 4.42 27.86 4.07
CA GLU A 520 3.76 28.02 5.36
C GLU A 520 4.43 29.17 6.13
N GLY A 521 3.90 30.39 5.94
CA GLY A 521 4.29 31.60 6.65
C GLY A 521 4.34 31.43 8.17
N GLY A 522 5.53 31.71 8.72
CA GLY A 522 5.87 31.51 10.13
C GLY A 522 6.92 30.41 10.33
N ARG A 523 7.12 29.53 9.35
CA ARG A 523 8.17 28.49 9.35
C ARG A 523 8.85 28.47 7.98
N SER A 524 10.15 28.23 7.93
CA SER A 524 10.98 28.36 6.72
C SER A 524 10.80 27.24 5.67
N GLY A 525 9.72 26.45 5.72
CA GLY A 525 9.55 25.25 4.91
C GLY A 525 8.69 25.46 3.65
N LEU A 526 9.28 25.25 2.48
CA LEU A 526 8.56 25.04 1.23
C LEU A 526 8.02 23.62 1.19
N ARG A 527 6.81 23.43 0.66
CA ARG A 527 6.16 22.12 0.60
C ARG A 527 5.53 21.90 -0.75
N GLY A 528 5.27 20.64 -1.07
CA GLY A 528 4.51 20.29 -2.25
C GLY A 528 3.60 19.10 -2.02
N LYS A 529 2.64 18.92 -2.91
CA LYS A 529 1.89 17.68 -3.04
C LYS A 529 1.70 17.28 -4.49
N ILE A 530 1.81 15.98 -4.78
CA ILE A 530 1.56 15.38 -6.09
C ILE A 530 0.41 14.39 -5.95
N GLN A 531 -0.59 14.48 -6.83
CA GLN A 531 -1.63 13.47 -6.91
C GLN A 531 -1.17 12.29 -7.77
N VAL A 532 -1.37 11.08 -7.27
CA VAL A 532 -0.94 9.83 -7.92
C VAL A 532 -2.05 8.79 -7.91
N ASN A 533 -1.99 7.86 -8.86
CA ASN A 533 -2.84 6.68 -8.90
C ASN A 533 -2.19 5.56 -8.09
N ASP A 534 -2.84 5.10 -7.03
CA ASP A 534 -2.33 4.08 -6.13
C ASP A 534 -2.14 2.73 -6.83
N ALA A 535 -2.97 2.37 -7.81
CA ALA A 535 -2.83 1.06 -8.47
C ALA A 535 -1.57 1.01 -9.36
N GLU A 536 -1.13 2.16 -9.87
CA GLU A 536 0.14 2.28 -10.60
C GLU A 536 1.34 2.39 -9.65
N LEU A 537 1.18 3.07 -8.51
CA LEU A 537 2.29 3.31 -7.59
C LEU A 537 2.50 2.16 -6.61
N PHE A 538 1.42 1.49 -6.20
CA PHE A 538 1.36 0.43 -5.21
C PHE A 538 0.67 -0.82 -5.78
N PRO A 539 1.23 -1.44 -6.83
CA PRO A 539 0.62 -2.62 -7.47
C PRO A 539 0.63 -3.87 -6.58
N THR A 540 1.45 -3.91 -5.53
CA THR A 540 1.53 -5.00 -4.56
C THR A 540 1.45 -4.48 -3.13
N GLU A 541 1.16 -5.37 -2.17
CA GLU A 541 1.06 -5.03 -0.74
C GLU A 541 2.37 -4.42 -0.17
N PHE A 542 3.52 -4.78 -0.73
CA PHE A 542 4.84 -4.30 -0.29
C PHE A 542 5.32 -3.06 -1.04
N SER A 543 4.65 -2.67 -2.13
CA SER A 543 5.08 -1.54 -2.95
C SER A 543 5.08 -0.22 -2.18
N GLU A 544 4.18 -0.06 -1.20
CA GLU A 544 4.15 1.12 -0.34
C GLU A 544 5.35 1.17 0.61
N ILE A 545 5.69 0.05 1.24
CA ILE A 545 6.89 -0.07 2.08
C ILE A 545 8.13 0.27 1.24
N ALA A 546 8.27 -0.34 0.07
CA ALA A 546 9.35 -0.06 -0.87
C ALA A 546 9.40 1.42 -1.29
N PHE A 547 8.25 2.06 -1.50
CA PHE A 547 8.16 3.47 -1.81
C PHE A 547 8.65 4.35 -0.65
N LEU A 548 8.20 4.10 0.57
CA LEU A 548 8.58 4.89 1.74
C LEU A 548 10.03 4.73 2.11
N ARG A 549 10.62 3.55 1.86
CA ARG A 549 12.07 3.35 1.98
C ARG A 549 12.87 4.20 1.00
N ARG A 550 12.39 4.31 -0.25
CA ARG A 550 12.99 5.19 -1.27
C ARG A 550 12.75 6.68 -0.97
N HIS A 551 11.65 6.99 -0.30
CA HIS A 551 11.16 8.36 -0.05
C HIS A 551 10.73 8.58 1.41
N PRO A 552 11.65 8.46 2.39
CA PRO A 552 11.31 8.42 3.83
C PRO A 552 10.72 9.72 4.37
N SER A 553 10.97 10.84 3.69
CA SER A 553 10.40 12.14 4.04
C SER A 553 9.01 12.38 3.47
N ILE A 554 8.46 11.47 2.66
CA ILE A 554 7.18 11.67 1.98
C ILE A 554 6.05 11.07 2.80
N ARG A 555 5.00 11.86 3.00
CA ARG A 555 3.76 11.39 3.61
C ARG A 555 2.74 11.07 2.53
N ILE A 556 2.12 9.90 2.62
CA ILE A 556 0.98 9.53 1.77
C ILE A 556 -0.31 9.95 2.51
N GLY A 557 -1.24 10.57 1.82
CA GLY A 557 -2.58 10.83 2.37
C GLY A 557 -3.65 10.64 1.32
N GLU A 558 -4.87 10.29 1.75
CA GLU A 558 -6.00 10.16 0.83
C GLU A 558 -6.24 11.48 0.08
N ALA A 559 -6.50 11.42 -1.23
CA ALA A 559 -6.85 12.61 -1.98
C ALA A 559 -8.26 13.10 -1.60
N ASP A 560 -8.36 14.39 -1.27
CA ASP A 560 -9.62 15.09 -0.96
C ASP A 560 -10.68 14.94 -2.07
N TYR A 561 -10.21 14.73 -3.31
CA TYR A 561 -11.03 14.59 -4.50
C TYR A 561 -10.65 13.30 -5.25
N GLN A 562 -11.59 12.36 -5.33
CA GLN A 562 -11.47 11.12 -6.11
C GLN A 562 -11.96 11.34 -7.55
N GLU A 563 -11.67 12.52 -8.11
CA GLU A 563 -12.09 12.90 -9.46
C GLU A 563 -11.35 12.09 -10.54
N SER A 564 -10.24 11.41 -10.28
CA SER A 564 -9.62 10.46 -11.23
C SER A 564 -10.18 9.04 -11.12
N GLY A 565 -11.08 8.81 -10.17
CA GLY A 565 -11.40 7.49 -9.66
C GLY A 565 -10.97 7.32 -8.19
N PRO A 566 -11.25 6.16 -7.58
CA PRO A 566 -10.73 5.78 -6.26
C PRO A 566 -9.22 5.60 -6.34
N GLY A 567 -8.63 5.34 -5.18
CA GLY A 567 -7.22 5.02 -5.13
C GLY A 567 -6.36 6.14 -5.65
N GLN A 568 -6.74 7.35 -5.27
CA GLN A 568 -5.93 8.52 -5.48
C GLN A 568 -5.39 8.94 -4.12
N SER A 569 -4.08 9.02 -4.07
CA SER A 569 -3.36 9.56 -2.93
C SER A 569 -2.65 10.86 -3.31
N PHE A 570 -2.43 11.70 -2.31
CA PHE A 570 -1.46 12.77 -2.36
C PHE A 570 -0.15 12.32 -1.72
N LEU A 571 0.94 12.49 -2.46
CA LEU A 571 2.30 12.43 -1.93
C LEU A 571 2.67 13.82 -1.44
N TYR A 572 2.75 14.02 -0.13
CA TYR A 572 3.14 15.27 0.51
C TYR A 572 4.65 15.29 0.77
N ALA A 573 5.31 16.28 0.20
CA ALA A 573 6.74 16.52 0.37
C ALA A 573 6.98 17.77 1.22
N TYR A 574 7.99 17.71 2.10
CA TYR A 574 8.32 18.78 3.04
C TYR A 574 9.46 19.69 2.58
N SER A 575 9.95 19.49 1.34
CA SER A 575 10.93 20.35 0.69
C SER A 575 10.74 20.33 -0.84
N LEU A 576 11.37 21.27 -1.55
CA LEU A 576 11.40 21.23 -3.02
C LEU A 576 12.29 20.09 -3.53
N ASP A 577 13.38 19.77 -2.84
CA ASP A 577 14.28 18.65 -3.19
C ASP A 577 13.55 17.30 -3.14
N ASP A 578 12.65 17.12 -2.16
CA ASP A 578 11.79 15.94 -2.07
C ASP A 578 10.82 15.84 -3.24
N ILE A 579 10.25 16.97 -3.71
CA ILE A 579 9.41 16.99 -4.91
C ILE A 579 10.24 16.65 -6.15
N GLU A 580 11.46 17.16 -6.28
CA GLU A 580 12.35 16.80 -7.39
C GLU A 580 12.69 15.31 -7.37
N ARG A 581 12.96 14.74 -6.20
CA ARG A 581 13.20 13.30 -6.02
C ARG A 581 11.98 12.46 -6.41
N LEU A 582 10.78 12.89 -6.01
CA LEU A 582 9.54 12.24 -6.42
C LEU A 582 9.35 12.29 -7.94
N LEU A 583 9.62 13.44 -8.58
CA LEU A 583 9.50 13.55 -10.04
C LEU A 583 10.62 12.80 -10.77
N ASP A 584 11.75 12.54 -10.14
CA ASP A 584 12.84 11.72 -10.69
C ASP A 584 12.54 10.22 -10.63
N ASP A 585 11.57 9.79 -9.82
CA ASP A 585 11.12 8.40 -9.72
C ASP A 585 10.14 8.03 -10.84
N VAL A 586 10.48 7.02 -11.65
CA VAL A 586 9.63 6.63 -12.78
C VAL A 586 8.28 6.05 -12.36
N ALA A 587 8.19 5.42 -11.18
CA ALA A 587 6.93 4.86 -10.69
C ALA A 587 5.98 5.97 -10.23
N VAL A 588 6.50 7.01 -9.58
CA VAL A 588 5.71 8.18 -9.17
C VAL A 588 5.19 8.93 -10.40
N THR A 589 6.05 9.19 -11.37
CA THR A 589 5.65 9.90 -12.60
C THR A 589 4.71 9.07 -13.46
N ARG A 590 4.85 7.74 -13.48
CA ARG A 590 3.85 6.82 -14.07
C ARG A 590 2.48 7.00 -13.42
N ALA A 591 2.42 6.89 -12.11
CA ALA A 591 1.17 7.03 -11.37
C ALA A 591 0.53 8.41 -11.53
N ALA A 592 1.32 9.48 -11.50
CA ALA A 592 0.85 10.84 -11.74
C ALA A 592 0.39 11.06 -13.20
N ALA A 593 1.07 10.46 -14.18
CA ALA A 593 0.70 10.53 -15.60
C ALA A 593 -0.66 9.89 -15.86
N THR A 594 -0.90 8.71 -15.27
CA THR A 594 -2.19 8.02 -15.33
C THR A 594 -3.29 8.85 -14.70
N THR A 595 -3.07 9.40 -13.49
CA THR A 595 -4.00 10.33 -12.84
C THR A 595 -4.33 11.53 -13.71
N ALA A 596 -3.32 12.20 -14.27
CA ALA A 596 -3.51 13.38 -15.11
C ALA A 596 -4.36 13.07 -16.35
N LEU A 597 -4.06 11.98 -17.07
CA LEU A 597 -4.84 11.57 -18.23
C LEU A 597 -6.30 11.27 -17.86
N HIS A 598 -6.53 10.60 -16.73
CA HIS A 598 -7.88 10.30 -16.25
C HIS A 598 -8.66 11.58 -15.95
N ILE A 599 -8.06 12.53 -15.24
CA ILE A 599 -8.74 13.79 -14.93
C ILE A 599 -9.03 14.58 -16.22
N MET A 600 -8.10 14.64 -17.18
CA MET A 600 -8.30 15.34 -18.47
C MET A 600 -9.46 14.77 -19.28
N ARG A 601 -9.68 13.46 -19.22
CA ARG A 601 -10.79 12.79 -19.91
C ARG A 601 -12.17 13.19 -19.36
N LYS A 602 -12.25 13.62 -18.09
CA LYS A 602 -13.52 14.03 -17.48
C LYS A 602 -14.05 15.36 -18.00
N GLY A 603 -13.18 16.27 -18.42
CA GLY A 603 -13.62 17.55 -18.96
C GLY A 603 -12.56 18.63 -19.07
N PRO A 604 -12.96 19.82 -19.53
CA PRO A 604 -12.08 20.96 -19.68
C PRO A 604 -11.58 21.49 -18.33
N CYS A 605 -10.43 22.17 -18.34
CA CYS A 605 -9.96 22.96 -17.21
C CYS A 605 -10.93 24.10 -16.91
N MET A 606 -11.35 24.21 -15.65
CA MET A 606 -12.24 25.26 -15.18
C MET A 606 -11.47 26.43 -14.52
N GLN A 607 -10.23 26.20 -14.12
CA GLN A 607 -9.36 27.21 -13.48
C GLN A 607 -8.60 28.09 -14.48
N ARG A 608 -9.14 28.27 -15.70
CA ARG A 608 -8.54 29.08 -16.77
C ARG A 608 -8.28 30.51 -16.35
N LYS A 609 -9.09 31.08 -15.45
CA LYS A 609 -8.96 32.48 -15.02
C LYS A 609 -7.64 32.75 -14.30
N VAL A 610 -7.15 31.80 -13.51
CA VAL A 610 -5.92 31.94 -12.71
C VAL A 610 -4.66 31.46 -13.44
N HIS A 611 -4.78 31.05 -14.71
CA HIS A 611 -3.64 30.60 -15.50
C HIS A 611 -2.60 31.72 -15.69
N SER A 612 -1.32 31.41 -15.45
CA SER A 612 -0.16 32.28 -15.66
C SER A 612 0.65 31.81 -16.88
N PRO A 613 0.49 32.45 -18.05
CA PRO A 613 1.27 32.12 -19.23
C PRO A 613 2.78 32.26 -19.04
N GLN A 614 3.23 33.24 -18.25
CA GLN A 614 4.66 33.51 -18.04
C GLN A 614 5.33 32.47 -17.15
N LEU A 615 4.66 32.03 -16.07
CA LEU A 615 5.21 30.92 -15.27
C LEU A 615 5.23 29.63 -16.07
N THR A 616 4.21 29.43 -16.91
CA THR A 616 4.16 28.30 -17.84
C THR A 616 5.35 28.36 -18.80
N GLU A 617 5.67 29.53 -19.34
CA GLU A 617 6.84 29.71 -20.20
C GLU A 617 8.16 29.38 -19.49
N ALA A 618 8.32 29.82 -18.25
CA ALA A 618 9.47 29.49 -17.45
C ALA A 618 9.59 27.96 -17.23
N ALA A 619 8.47 27.27 -16.98
CA ALA A 619 8.44 25.82 -16.81
C ALA A 619 8.77 25.07 -18.12
N PHE A 620 8.29 25.54 -19.27
CA PHE A 620 8.55 24.91 -20.57
C PHE A 620 10.03 24.91 -20.98
N ARG A 621 10.88 25.73 -20.36
CA ARG A 621 12.35 25.65 -20.54
C ARG A 621 12.94 24.31 -20.10
N TYR A 622 12.25 23.58 -19.22
CA TYR A 622 12.64 22.26 -18.72
C TYR A 622 11.79 21.12 -19.29
N VAL A 623 10.91 21.42 -20.25
CA VAL A 623 10.22 20.39 -21.03
C VAL A 623 11.14 20.07 -22.20
N PRO A 624 11.72 18.85 -22.29
CA PRO A 624 12.52 18.47 -23.44
C PRO A 624 11.64 18.59 -24.67
N SER A 625 11.99 19.42 -25.65
CA SER A 625 11.29 19.47 -26.93
C SER A 625 12.31 19.72 -28.03
N THR A 626 12.12 19.05 -29.16
CA THR A 626 12.90 19.30 -30.37
C THR A 626 12.58 20.65 -31.03
N ALA A 627 11.55 21.36 -30.56
CA ALA A 627 11.02 22.59 -31.17
C ALA A 627 11.46 23.89 -30.47
N VAL A 628 12.16 23.84 -29.33
CA VAL A 628 12.61 25.07 -28.65
C VAL A 628 13.96 25.53 -29.20
N ASN A 629 13.92 26.12 -30.39
CA ASN A 629 14.94 27.02 -30.88
C ASN A 629 14.27 28.29 -31.38
N SER A 630 13.58 29.03 -30.51
CA SER A 630 13.21 30.42 -30.80
C SER A 630 12.76 31.22 -29.57
N ALA A 631 13.37 32.40 -29.45
CA ALA A 631 12.83 33.63 -28.87
C ALA A 631 12.79 33.76 -27.33
N LEU A 632 13.96 33.77 -26.69
CA LEU A 632 14.17 34.65 -25.52
C LEU A 632 15.26 35.66 -25.87
N THR A 633 14.81 36.81 -26.34
CA THR A 633 15.56 38.07 -26.30
C THR A 633 14.58 39.12 -25.78
N TYR A 634 14.50 39.26 -24.46
CA TYR A 634 14.08 40.49 -23.78
C TYR A 634 14.66 40.53 -22.38
#